data_AF-H8GWT2-F1
#
_entry.id   AF-H8GWT2-F1
#
_cell.length_a   1.000
_cell.length_b   1.000
_cell.length_c   1.000
_cell.angle_alpha   90.00
_cell.angle_beta   90.00
_cell.angle_gamma   90.00
#
_symmetry.space_group_name_H-M   'P 1'
#
loop_
_entity.id
_entity.type
_entity.pdbx_description
1 polymer ?
#
loop_
_entity_poly.entity_id
_entity_poly.type
_entity_poly.pdbx_seq_one_letter_code
_entity_poly.pdbx_strand_id
1 'polypeptide(L)'
;MTGVGKSTALGALHAARPGLKVLPDRREVTDAVMILPLAGRPVTDREERFALTARYREANPGGMAQALGSLLADTGVWGPSPVFDGLRGLDEVRYAAEAFAAWRFVALGAPDAVRVRRLLGRADRFDQVRAGEGGDDLRAALGDLRGVEAVFGAAELDALAALEQEGHAAPDILAKTKIVVSERRSYDPAAAEDFLRTLPPARALVLDTVALSPEAVARAVQAWAGEAGR
;
A
#
# COMPACT_ATOMS: atom_id res chain seq x y z
N MET A 1 7.91 -2.68 3.93
CA MET A 1 6.84 -3.45 3.26
C MET A 1 6.00 -2.50 2.41
N THR A 2 5.58 -2.94 1.23
CA THR A 2 4.75 -2.16 0.29
C THR A 2 3.70 -3.07 -0.38
N GLY A 3 2.69 -2.48 -1.03
CA GLY A 3 1.65 -3.22 -1.74
C GLY A 3 0.32 -3.43 -0.98
N VAL A 4 -0.40 -4.49 -1.34
CA VAL A 4 -1.78 -4.81 -0.91
C VAL A 4 -1.78 -5.88 0.19
N GLY A 5 -2.73 -5.84 1.13
CA GLY A 5 -2.86 -6.86 2.18
C GLY A 5 -1.92 -6.71 3.38
N LYS A 6 -1.21 -5.57 3.45
CA LYS A 6 -0.17 -5.28 4.44
C LYS A 6 -0.60 -5.42 5.89
N SER A 7 -1.73 -4.83 6.30
CA SER A 7 -2.20 -4.93 7.70
C SER A 7 -2.48 -6.38 8.10
N THR A 8 -3.05 -7.17 7.20
CA THR A 8 -3.33 -8.60 7.44
C THR A 8 -2.04 -9.40 7.50
N ALA A 9 -1.10 -9.15 6.58
CA ALA A 9 0.23 -9.76 6.60
C ALA A 9 1.03 -9.38 7.85
N LEU A 10 0.97 -8.13 8.31
CA LEU A 10 1.60 -7.68 9.56
C LEU A 10 0.96 -8.35 10.77
N GLY A 11 -0.36 -8.52 10.80
CA GLY A 11 -1.05 -9.25 11.87
C GLY A 11 -0.55 -10.69 11.96
N ALA A 12 -0.49 -11.39 10.83
CA ALA A 12 0.05 -12.75 10.77
C ALA A 12 1.55 -12.80 11.14
N LEU A 13 2.33 -11.81 10.71
CA LEU A 13 3.75 -11.73 11.01
C LEU A 13 4.01 -11.41 12.50
N HIS A 14 3.19 -10.57 13.14
CA HIS A 14 3.24 -10.35 14.58
C HIS A 14 2.88 -11.61 15.36
N ALA A 15 1.87 -12.37 14.91
CA ALA A 15 1.53 -13.65 15.52
C ALA A 15 2.70 -14.66 15.41
N ALA A 16 3.39 -14.69 14.27
CA ALA A 16 4.54 -15.55 14.04
C ALA A 16 5.84 -15.05 14.72
N ARG A 17 5.98 -13.74 14.92
CA ARG A 17 7.11 -13.07 15.60
C ARG A 17 6.60 -12.00 16.58
N PRO A 18 6.25 -12.38 17.82
CA PRO A 18 5.77 -11.43 18.83
C PRO A 18 6.76 -10.31 19.18
N GLY A 19 8.06 -10.52 18.93
CA GLY A 19 9.11 -9.51 19.13
C GLY A 19 9.35 -8.57 17.95
N LEU A 20 8.64 -8.72 16.83
CA LEU A 20 8.76 -7.80 15.71
C LEU A 20 8.19 -6.43 16.09
N LYS A 21 8.95 -5.37 15.78
CA LYS A 21 8.51 -3.99 16.00
C LYS A 21 8.18 -3.34 14.67
N VAL A 22 7.03 -2.68 14.62
CA VAL A 22 6.59 -1.89 13.46
C VAL A 22 6.87 -0.42 13.77
N LEU A 23 7.63 0.23 12.90
CA LEU A 23 7.94 1.66 12.99
C LEU A 23 6.67 2.51 12.87
N PRO A 24 6.71 3.78 13.31
CA PRO A 24 5.61 4.72 13.11
C PRO A 24 5.11 4.71 11.66
N ASP A 25 3.81 4.89 11.49
CA ASP A 25 3.21 4.77 10.17
C ASP A 25 3.60 5.93 9.23
N ARG A 26 3.20 5.82 7.96
CA ARG A 26 3.47 6.87 6.96
C ARG A 26 2.94 8.24 7.41
N ARG A 27 1.79 8.29 8.08
CA ARG A 27 1.17 9.56 8.49
C ARG A 27 1.99 10.20 9.60
N GLU A 28 2.38 9.44 10.60
CA GLU A 28 3.23 9.92 11.71
C GLU A 28 4.57 10.46 11.17
N VAL A 29 5.23 9.72 10.27
CA VAL A 29 6.49 10.18 9.66
C VAL A 29 6.27 11.43 8.79
N THR A 30 5.18 11.48 8.03
CA THR A 30 4.84 12.67 7.22
C THR A 30 4.64 13.89 8.11
N ASP A 31 3.91 13.73 9.21
CA ASP A 31 3.59 14.82 10.12
C ASP A 31 4.86 15.34 10.81
N ALA A 32 5.69 14.43 11.32
CA ALA A 32 6.90 14.79 12.06
C ALA A 32 8.05 15.32 11.18
N VAL A 33 8.25 14.74 9.99
CA VAL A 33 9.46 15.00 9.17
C VAL A 33 9.19 15.91 7.98
N MET A 34 8.00 15.83 7.38
CA MET A 34 7.69 16.60 6.16
C MET A 34 6.92 17.88 6.48
N ILE A 35 5.89 17.79 7.33
CA ILE A 35 4.95 18.89 7.58
C ILE A 35 5.45 19.80 8.70
N LEU A 36 5.71 19.24 9.88
CA LEU A 36 6.04 20.04 11.07
C LEU A 36 7.26 20.96 10.83
N PRO A 37 8.36 20.53 10.18
CA PRO A 37 9.50 21.42 9.93
C PRO A 37 9.20 22.56 8.94
N LEU A 38 8.26 22.37 8.01
CA LEU A 38 7.88 23.38 7.03
C LEU A 38 6.82 24.36 7.56
N ALA A 39 5.88 23.86 8.37
CA ALA A 39 4.75 24.64 8.88
C ALA A 39 5.02 25.26 10.26
N GLY A 40 5.94 24.70 11.05
CA GLY A 40 6.17 25.09 12.45
C GLY A 40 5.04 24.71 13.41
N ARG A 41 4.00 24.01 12.92
CA ARG A 41 2.82 23.58 13.70
C ARG A 41 2.22 22.29 13.15
N PRO A 42 1.40 21.57 13.94
CA PRO A 42 0.52 20.54 13.42
C PRO A 42 -0.45 21.13 12.37
N VAL A 43 -0.68 20.37 11.30
CA VAL A 43 -1.59 20.73 10.21
C VAL A 43 -2.64 19.65 10.02
N THR A 44 -3.90 20.03 10.22
CA THR A 44 -5.07 19.16 10.02
C THR A 44 -5.72 19.36 8.66
N ASP A 45 -5.60 20.56 8.08
CA ASP A 45 -6.19 20.86 6.76
C ASP A 45 -5.59 19.98 5.66
N ARG A 46 -6.45 19.38 4.85
CA ARG A 46 -6.03 18.37 3.88
C ARG A 46 -5.28 18.97 2.70
N GLU A 47 -5.69 20.15 2.23
CA GLU A 47 -5.06 20.82 1.10
C GLU A 47 -3.67 21.35 1.47
N GLU A 48 -3.58 21.97 2.65
CA GLU A 48 -2.31 22.43 3.22
C GLU A 48 -1.33 21.27 3.40
N ARG A 49 -1.79 20.12 3.93
CA ARG A 49 -0.95 18.91 4.05
C ARG A 49 -0.43 18.43 2.70
N PHE A 50 -1.28 18.44 1.66
CA PHE A 50 -0.85 18.04 0.32
C PHE A 50 0.19 19.01 -0.25
N ALA A 51 -0.04 20.32 -0.11
CA ALA A 51 0.91 21.34 -0.56
C ALA A 51 2.27 21.22 0.14
N LEU A 52 2.29 21.04 1.47
CA LEU A 52 3.51 20.87 2.25
C LEU A 52 4.24 19.58 1.89
N THR A 53 3.52 18.47 1.70
CA THR A 53 4.12 17.20 1.28
C THR A 53 4.66 17.27 -0.15
N ALA A 54 4.05 18.07 -1.04
CA ALA A 54 4.57 18.33 -2.38
C ALA A 54 5.86 19.17 -2.31
N ARG A 55 5.85 20.26 -1.54
CA ARG A 55 7.03 21.12 -1.32
C ARG A 55 8.20 20.35 -0.70
N TYR A 56 7.95 19.44 0.24
CA TYR A 56 8.99 18.55 0.76
C TYR A 56 9.64 17.73 -0.35
N ARG A 57 8.83 17.15 -1.25
CA ARG A 57 9.29 16.30 -2.36
C ARG A 57 10.09 17.05 -3.43
N GLU A 58 9.86 18.35 -3.61
CA GLU A 58 10.66 19.20 -4.51
C GLU A 58 12.14 19.22 -4.10
N ALA A 59 12.43 19.25 -2.79
CA ALA A 59 13.80 19.22 -2.27
C ALA A 59 14.30 17.79 -1.94
N ASN A 60 13.38 16.83 -1.82
CA ASN A 60 13.66 15.47 -1.36
C ASN A 60 13.02 14.46 -2.32
N PRO A 61 13.66 14.16 -3.47
CA PRO A 61 13.08 13.28 -4.48
C PRO A 61 12.82 11.85 -3.96
N GLY A 62 13.53 11.42 -2.90
CA GLY A 62 13.28 10.14 -2.25
C GLY A 62 12.00 10.08 -1.38
N GLY A 63 11.33 11.22 -1.18
CA GLY A 63 10.04 11.30 -0.50
C GLY A 63 10.03 10.59 0.87
N MET A 64 9.12 9.64 1.05
CA MET A 64 9.00 8.91 2.32
C MET A 64 10.25 8.10 2.69
N ALA A 65 10.98 7.55 1.72
CA ALA A 65 12.21 6.82 2.01
C ALA A 65 13.30 7.74 2.56
N GLN A 66 13.44 8.93 1.99
CA GLN A 66 14.38 9.94 2.46
C GLN A 66 13.97 10.49 3.84
N ALA A 67 12.68 10.72 4.06
CA ALA A 67 12.16 11.13 5.36
C ALA A 67 12.45 10.08 6.44
N LEU A 68 12.10 8.82 6.19
CA LEU A 68 12.37 7.73 7.12
C LEU A 68 13.88 7.55 7.37
N GLY A 69 14.69 7.62 6.32
CA GLY A 69 16.15 7.49 6.42
C GLY A 69 16.84 8.64 7.15
N SER A 70 16.14 9.76 7.39
CA SER A 70 16.65 10.86 8.21
C SER A 70 16.46 10.64 9.71
N LEU A 71 15.68 9.62 10.11
CA LEU A 71 15.39 9.30 11.50
C LEU A 71 16.42 8.31 12.07
N LEU A 72 16.66 8.42 13.38
CA LEU A 72 17.44 7.45 14.15
C LEU A 72 16.49 6.57 14.98
N ALA A 73 16.65 5.26 14.87
CA ALA A 73 15.90 4.29 15.66
C ALA A 73 16.81 3.67 16.73
N ASP A 74 16.45 3.84 17.99
CA ASP A 74 17.13 3.15 19.10
C ASP A 74 16.87 1.64 19.00
N THR A 75 17.93 0.87 18.73
CA THR A 75 17.86 -0.59 18.60
C THR A 75 17.51 -1.29 19.91
N GLY A 76 17.72 -0.65 21.07
CA GLY A 76 17.25 -1.15 22.36
C GLY A 76 15.71 -1.14 22.47
N VAL A 77 15.04 -0.23 21.75
CA VAL A 77 13.57 -0.11 21.72
C VAL A 77 12.97 -0.87 20.54
N TRP A 78 13.56 -0.70 19.36
CA TRP A 78 13.00 -1.16 18.08
C TRP A 78 13.56 -2.51 17.61
N GLY A 79 14.62 -2.99 18.25
CA GLY A 79 15.35 -4.18 17.83
C GLY A 79 16.20 -3.95 16.56
N PRO A 80 16.91 -4.98 16.10
CA PRO A 80 17.84 -4.87 14.97
C PRO A 80 17.18 -4.91 13.59
N SER A 81 15.88 -5.19 13.50
CA SER A 81 15.17 -5.35 12.23
C SER A 81 13.72 -4.91 12.33
N PRO A 82 13.46 -3.61 12.58
CA PRO A 82 12.11 -3.10 12.63
C PRO A 82 11.49 -3.03 11.22
N VAL A 83 10.17 -3.08 11.13
CA VAL A 83 9.43 -3.06 9.86
C VAL A 83 8.74 -1.72 9.69
N PHE A 84 8.98 -1.08 8.55
CA PHE A 84 8.19 0.07 8.11
C PHE A 84 7.17 -0.34 7.04
N ASP A 85 5.92 0.05 7.22
CA ASP A 85 4.87 -0.05 6.20
C ASP A 85 4.45 1.35 5.74
N GLY A 86 5.13 1.86 4.71
CA GLY A 86 4.80 3.19 4.20
C GLY A 86 5.38 3.60 2.87
N LEU A 87 6.22 2.80 2.21
CA LEU A 87 6.69 3.09 0.85
C LEU A 87 5.61 2.71 -0.17
N ARG A 88 5.33 3.58 -1.15
CA ARG A 88 4.19 3.41 -2.07
C ARG A 88 4.54 3.55 -3.55
N GLY A 89 5.60 4.28 -3.90
CA GLY A 89 5.94 4.57 -5.30
C GLY A 89 7.34 4.12 -5.69
N LEU A 90 7.57 4.03 -7.01
CA LEU A 90 8.87 3.70 -7.59
C LEU A 90 9.98 4.61 -7.07
N ASP A 91 9.76 5.93 -7.03
CA ASP A 91 10.80 6.87 -6.59
C ASP A 91 11.26 6.63 -5.15
N GLU A 92 10.30 6.40 -4.23
CA GLU A 92 10.61 6.09 -2.84
C GLU A 92 11.38 4.76 -2.71
N VAL A 93 10.95 3.74 -3.46
CA VAL A 93 11.58 2.41 -3.41
C VAL A 93 12.98 2.41 -4.04
N ARG A 94 13.13 3.06 -5.19
CA ARG A 94 14.41 3.22 -5.89
C ARG A 94 15.40 3.99 -5.04
N TYR A 95 14.99 5.15 -4.52
CA TYR A 95 15.83 5.93 -3.62
C TYR A 95 16.24 5.11 -2.40
N ALA A 96 15.30 4.40 -1.77
CA ALA A 96 15.62 3.54 -0.63
C ALA A 96 16.65 2.46 -0.96
N ALA A 97 16.50 1.81 -2.12
CA ALA A 97 17.38 0.73 -2.55
C ALA A 97 18.80 1.22 -2.85
N GLU A 98 18.94 2.43 -3.39
CA GLU A 98 20.21 3.07 -3.72
C GLU A 98 20.89 3.68 -2.49
N ALA A 99 20.16 4.43 -1.67
CA ALA A 99 20.72 5.15 -0.53
C ALA A 99 20.96 4.26 0.70
N PHE A 100 20.19 3.18 0.87
CA PHE A 100 20.24 2.33 2.06
C PHE A 100 20.48 0.86 1.71
N ALA A 101 21.76 0.49 1.55
CA ALA A 101 22.16 -0.87 1.17
C ALA A 101 21.63 -1.96 2.12
N ALA A 102 21.50 -1.65 3.41
CA ALA A 102 21.00 -2.58 4.43
C ALA A 102 19.46 -2.73 4.43
N TRP A 103 18.73 -1.86 3.72
CA TRP A 103 17.28 -1.97 3.66
C TRP A 103 16.85 -3.13 2.78
N ARG A 104 15.82 -3.82 3.27
CA ARG A 104 15.24 -5.02 2.69
C ARG A 104 13.76 -4.77 2.42
N PHE A 105 13.29 -5.22 1.27
CA PHE A 105 11.97 -4.91 0.76
C PHE A 105 11.09 -6.15 0.72
N VAL A 106 9.87 -6.00 1.22
CA VAL A 106 8.78 -6.97 1.01
C VAL A 106 7.71 -6.26 0.21
N ALA A 107 7.46 -6.72 -1.01
CA ALA A 107 6.38 -6.25 -1.86
C ALA A 107 5.25 -7.28 -1.89
N LEU A 108 4.05 -6.82 -1.56
CA LEU A 108 2.85 -7.63 -1.57
C LEU A 108 2.00 -7.27 -2.80
N GLY A 109 2.17 -8.04 -3.88
CA GLY A 109 1.47 -7.85 -5.13
C GLY A 109 0.03 -8.35 -5.07
N ALA A 110 -0.86 -7.65 -5.75
CA ALA A 110 -2.18 -8.12 -6.13
C ALA A 110 -2.68 -7.29 -7.33
N PRO A 111 -3.43 -7.88 -8.27
CA PRO A 111 -4.14 -7.12 -9.30
C PRO A 111 -5.09 -6.08 -8.70
N ASP A 112 -5.29 -4.96 -9.39
CA ASP A 112 -6.12 -3.85 -8.90
C ASP A 112 -7.58 -4.30 -8.68
N ALA A 113 -8.10 -5.25 -9.47
CA ALA A 113 -9.44 -5.81 -9.26
C ALA A 113 -9.55 -6.55 -7.91
N VAL A 114 -8.50 -7.26 -7.50
CA VAL A 114 -8.43 -7.92 -6.18
C VAL A 114 -8.33 -6.88 -5.07
N ARG A 115 -7.65 -5.75 -5.32
CA ARG A 115 -7.60 -4.62 -4.37
C ARG A 115 -9.00 -4.06 -4.12
N VAL A 116 -9.82 -3.87 -5.16
CA VAL A 116 -11.22 -3.43 -5.01
C VAL A 116 -12.02 -4.41 -4.16
N ARG A 117 -11.96 -5.71 -4.46
CA ARG A 117 -12.63 -6.77 -3.68
C ARG A 117 -12.25 -6.74 -2.20
N ARG A 118 -10.98 -6.53 -1.88
CA ARG A 118 -10.51 -6.41 -0.49
C ARG A 118 -10.97 -5.14 0.21
N LEU A 119 -11.15 -4.04 -0.52
CA LEU A 119 -11.73 -2.82 0.04
C LEU A 119 -13.22 -2.99 0.34
N LEU A 120 -13.92 -3.82 -0.44
CA LEU A 120 -15.33 -4.18 -0.19
C LEU A 120 -15.48 -5.08 1.03
N GLY A 121 -14.62 -6.10 1.18
CA GLY A 121 -14.61 -6.99 2.35
C GLY A 121 -14.18 -6.34 3.67
N ARG A 122 -13.85 -5.03 3.67
CA ARG A 122 -13.45 -4.25 4.85
C ARG A 122 -14.60 -3.45 5.50
N ALA A 123 -15.82 -3.48 4.98
CA ALA A 123 -17.01 -2.89 5.61
C ALA A 123 -17.65 -3.88 6.58
N ASP A 124 -17.54 -3.70 7.90
CA ASP A 124 -18.42 -2.95 8.80
C ASP A 124 -19.90 -3.40 8.79
N ARG A 125 -20.45 -3.67 9.98
CA ARG A 125 -21.79 -4.26 10.23
C ARG A 125 -22.98 -3.37 9.80
N PHE A 126 -22.75 -2.29 9.07
CA PHE A 126 -23.74 -1.22 8.86
C PHE A 126 -24.38 -1.18 7.46
N ASP A 127 -23.84 -1.84 6.44
CA ASP A 127 -24.34 -1.68 5.05
C ASP A 127 -24.97 -2.95 4.47
N GLN A 128 -26.00 -3.49 5.13
CA GLN A 128 -26.93 -4.41 4.46
C GLN A 128 -28.07 -3.62 3.82
N VAL A 129 -27.83 -3.05 2.63
CA VAL A 129 -28.89 -2.53 1.76
C VAL A 129 -29.20 -3.60 0.71
N ARG A 130 -30.49 -3.92 0.56
CA ARG A 130 -30.99 -4.96 -0.35
C ARG A 130 -30.62 -4.65 -1.80
N ALA A 131 -30.14 -5.68 -2.49
CA ALA A 131 -29.83 -5.68 -3.92
C ALA A 131 -31.02 -5.17 -4.75
N GLY A 132 -30.77 -4.15 -5.57
CA GLY A 132 -31.61 -3.76 -6.69
C GLY A 132 -31.03 -4.35 -7.98
N GLU A 133 -31.90 -4.72 -8.91
CA GLU A 133 -31.50 -5.21 -10.24
C GLU A 133 -30.88 -4.04 -11.03
N GLY A 134 -29.55 -4.07 -11.26
CA GLY A 134 -28.82 -2.92 -11.83
C GLY A 134 -27.55 -3.27 -12.62
N GLY A 135 -27.54 -4.39 -13.36
CA GLY A 135 -26.34 -4.88 -14.03
C GLY A 135 -25.74 -3.97 -15.13
N ASP A 136 -26.55 -3.15 -15.80
CA ASP A 136 -26.09 -2.27 -16.89
C ASP A 136 -25.66 -0.87 -16.42
N ASP A 137 -26.27 -0.34 -15.35
CA ASP A 137 -26.00 1.02 -14.85
C ASP A 137 -24.62 1.09 -14.16
N LEU A 138 -24.28 0.09 -13.34
CA LEU A 138 -22.99 0.05 -12.66
C LEU A 138 -21.82 -0.07 -13.65
N ARG A 139 -21.95 -0.90 -14.69
CA ARG A 139 -20.88 -1.10 -15.66
C ARG A 139 -20.59 0.18 -16.46
N ALA A 140 -21.62 0.93 -16.83
CA ALA A 140 -21.47 2.24 -17.45
C ALA A 140 -20.81 3.23 -16.48
N ALA A 141 -21.30 3.33 -15.24
CA ALA A 141 -20.76 4.22 -14.22
C ALA A 141 -19.28 3.95 -13.91
N LEU A 142 -18.85 2.68 -13.91
CA LEU A 142 -17.45 2.29 -13.77
C LEU A 142 -16.59 2.76 -14.96
N GLY A 143 -17.13 2.67 -16.18
CA GLY A 143 -16.47 3.15 -17.41
C GLY A 143 -16.33 4.67 -17.47
N ASP A 144 -17.24 5.41 -16.84
CA ASP A 144 -17.21 6.88 -16.80
C ASP A 144 -16.25 7.45 -15.74
N LEU A 145 -15.63 6.58 -14.92
CA LEU A 145 -14.62 7.01 -13.97
C LEU A 145 -13.39 7.56 -14.71
N ARG A 146 -13.09 8.85 -14.48
CA ARG A 146 -11.93 9.51 -15.09
C ARG A 146 -10.62 8.75 -14.81
N GLY A 147 -9.98 8.24 -15.87
CA GLY A 147 -8.68 7.56 -15.83
C GLY A 147 -8.78 6.08 -15.47
N VAL A 148 -9.98 5.49 -15.54
CA VAL A 148 -10.20 4.06 -15.25
C VAL A 148 -9.52 3.16 -16.27
N GLU A 149 -9.46 3.59 -17.53
CA GLU A 149 -8.85 2.88 -18.66
C GLU A 149 -7.33 2.68 -18.52
N ALA A 150 -6.68 3.50 -17.70
CA ALA A 150 -5.27 3.36 -17.36
C ALA A 150 -5.01 2.32 -16.26
N VAL A 151 -6.08 1.81 -15.63
CA VAL A 151 -6.02 0.94 -14.45
C VAL A 151 -6.71 -0.39 -14.69
N PHE A 152 -7.85 -0.38 -15.36
CA PHE A 152 -8.69 -1.55 -15.60
C PHE A 152 -9.00 -1.72 -17.08
N GLY A 153 -8.82 -2.94 -17.58
CA GLY A 153 -9.32 -3.35 -18.89
C GLY A 153 -10.84 -3.62 -18.87
N ALA A 154 -11.44 -3.77 -20.05
CA ALA A 154 -12.88 -4.03 -20.18
C ALA A 154 -13.34 -5.25 -19.38
N ALA A 155 -12.62 -6.36 -19.46
CA ALA A 155 -12.93 -7.59 -18.72
C ALA A 155 -12.84 -7.41 -17.19
N GLU A 156 -11.94 -6.55 -16.71
CA GLU A 156 -11.84 -6.26 -15.27
C GLU A 156 -13.01 -5.39 -14.82
N LEU A 157 -13.45 -4.43 -15.64
CA LEU A 157 -14.65 -3.63 -15.35
C LEU A 157 -15.92 -4.49 -15.36
N ASP A 158 -16.03 -5.45 -16.26
CA ASP A 158 -17.12 -6.43 -16.28
C ASP A 158 -17.10 -7.30 -15.00
N ALA A 159 -15.91 -7.76 -14.60
CA ALA A 159 -15.73 -8.54 -13.37
C ALA A 159 -16.00 -7.72 -12.09
N LEU A 160 -15.79 -6.41 -12.12
CA LEU A 160 -16.15 -5.50 -11.04
C LEU A 160 -17.66 -5.25 -11.00
N ALA A 161 -18.32 -5.06 -12.15
CA ALA A 161 -19.78 -4.92 -12.20
C ALA A 161 -20.49 -6.20 -11.70
N ALA A 162 -19.94 -7.38 -12.02
CA ALA A 162 -20.46 -8.66 -11.56
C ALA A 162 -20.45 -8.85 -10.03
N LEU A 163 -19.68 -8.03 -9.28
CA LEU A 163 -19.67 -8.06 -7.81
C LEU A 163 -21.05 -7.72 -7.20
N GLU A 164 -21.90 -7.02 -7.93
CA GLU A 164 -23.27 -6.77 -7.50
C GLU A 164 -24.04 -8.09 -7.29
N GLN A 165 -23.81 -9.06 -8.18
CA GLN A 165 -24.40 -10.40 -8.09
C GLN A 165 -23.79 -11.24 -6.95
N GLU A 166 -22.63 -10.84 -6.45
CA GLU A 166 -21.99 -11.41 -5.26
C GLU A 166 -22.51 -10.78 -3.95
N GLY A 167 -23.46 -9.85 -4.04
CA GLY A 167 -24.11 -9.22 -2.88
C GLY A 167 -23.47 -7.91 -2.41
N HIS A 168 -22.56 -7.34 -3.20
CA HIS A 168 -21.99 -6.02 -2.91
C HIS A 168 -22.86 -4.90 -3.49
N ALA A 169 -23.05 -3.81 -2.77
CA ALA A 169 -23.83 -2.69 -3.28
C ALA A 169 -23.09 -1.95 -4.42
N ALA A 170 -23.78 -1.64 -5.52
CA ALA A 170 -23.22 -0.89 -6.65
C ALA A 170 -22.51 0.43 -6.24
N PRO A 171 -23.07 1.26 -5.34
CA PRO A 171 -22.38 2.47 -4.87
C PRO A 171 -21.05 2.19 -4.19
N ASP A 172 -20.94 1.08 -3.44
CA ASP A 172 -19.70 0.68 -2.77
C ASP A 172 -18.66 0.23 -3.77
N ILE A 173 -19.05 -0.61 -4.74
CA ILE A 173 -18.17 -1.06 -5.82
C ILE A 173 -17.59 0.15 -6.56
N LEU A 174 -18.44 1.10 -6.94
CA LEU A 174 -18.04 2.32 -7.61
C LEU A 174 -17.09 3.17 -6.74
N ALA A 175 -17.44 3.36 -5.47
CA ALA A 175 -16.63 4.14 -4.53
C ALA A 175 -15.24 3.52 -4.28
N LYS A 176 -15.16 2.20 -4.08
CA LYS A 176 -13.87 1.50 -3.89
C LYS A 176 -13.05 1.48 -5.17
N THR A 177 -13.68 1.33 -6.34
CA THR A 177 -12.98 1.42 -7.64
C THR A 177 -12.38 2.82 -7.83
N LYS A 178 -13.15 3.88 -7.54
CA LYS A 178 -12.66 5.26 -7.58
C LYS A 178 -11.45 5.50 -6.68
N ILE A 179 -11.40 4.86 -5.50
CA ILE A 179 -10.22 4.92 -4.62
C ILE A 179 -8.99 4.34 -5.34
N VAL A 180 -9.10 3.14 -5.91
CA VAL A 180 -7.98 2.48 -6.62
C VAL A 180 -7.50 3.31 -7.81
N VAL A 181 -8.42 3.83 -8.63
CA VAL A 181 -8.07 4.72 -9.75
C VAL A 181 -7.36 5.98 -9.27
N SER A 182 -7.86 6.61 -8.20
CA SER A 182 -7.24 7.82 -7.63
C SER A 182 -5.84 7.54 -7.08
N GLU A 183 -5.63 6.37 -6.47
CA GLU A 183 -4.32 5.94 -5.99
C GLU A 183 -3.33 5.70 -7.15
N ARG A 184 -3.76 5.05 -8.23
CA ARG A 184 -2.93 4.77 -9.42
C ARG A 184 -2.47 6.01 -10.16
N ARG A 185 -3.24 7.10 -10.07
CA ARG A 185 -2.82 8.43 -10.57
C ARG A 185 -1.72 9.06 -9.72
N SER A 186 -1.56 8.63 -8.47
CA SER A 186 -0.57 9.18 -7.54
C SER A 186 0.67 8.30 -7.41
N TYR A 187 0.53 6.99 -7.57
CA TYR A 187 1.61 6.02 -7.42
C TYR A 187 1.43 4.85 -8.38
N ASP A 188 2.55 4.36 -8.92
CA ASP A 188 2.59 3.12 -9.68
C ASP A 188 3.18 1.96 -8.84
N PRO A 189 2.33 1.18 -8.13
CA PRO A 189 2.80 0.01 -7.38
C PRO A 189 3.38 -1.09 -8.27
N ALA A 190 2.93 -1.22 -9.53
CA ALA A 190 3.47 -2.22 -10.46
C ALA A 190 4.90 -1.86 -10.85
N ALA A 191 5.16 -0.61 -11.21
CA ALA A 191 6.52 -0.14 -11.51
C ALA A 191 7.47 -0.29 -10.30
N ALA A 192 6.97 -0.05 -9.07
CA ALA A 192 7.75 -0.28 -7.86
C ALA A 192 8.06 -1.78 -7.66
N GLU A 193 7.10 -2.67 -7.93
CA GLU A 193 7.29 -4.11 -7.86
C GLU A 193 8.28 -4.61 -8.93
N ASP A 194 8.13 -4.16 -10.17
CA ASP A 194 9.03 -4.48 -11.28
C ASP A 194 10.47 -4.09 -10.96
N PHE A 195 10.67 -2.88 -10.42
CA PHE A 195 11.99 -2.46 -9.95
C PHE A 195 12.51 -3.38 -8.84
N LEU A 196 11.70 -3.74 -7.85
CA LEU A 196 12.12 -4.63 -6.76
C LEU A 196 12.53 -6.02 -7.28
N ARG A 197 11.91 -6.52 -8.35
CA ARG A 197 12.29 -7.79 -9.00
C ARG A 197 13.69 -7.74 -9.63
N THR A 198 14.22 -6.56 -9.92
CA THR A 198 15.60 -6.40 -10.42
C THR A 198 16.66 -6.46 -9.32
N LEU A 199 16.27 -6.31 -8.05
CA LEU A 199 17.21 -6.35 -6.93
C LEU A 199 17.64 -7.79 -6.61
N PRO A 200 18.82 -7.99 -5.98
CA PRO A 200 19.23 -9.31 -5.52
C PRO A 200 18.16 -9.96 -4.61
N PRO A 201 17.97 -11.29 -4.67
CA PRO A 201 16.97 -11.98 -3.84
C PRO A 201 17.14 -11.74 -2.33
N ALA A 202 18.36 -11.46 -1.86
CA ALA A 202 18.61 -11.11 -0.46
C ALA A 202 18.00 -9.74 -0.04
N ARG A 203 17.79 -8.84 -1.02
CA ARG A 203 17.31 -7.46 -0.81
C ARG A 203 15.81 -7.29 -1.05
N ALA A 204 15.19 -8.09 -1.93
CA ALA A 204 13.77 -8.00 -2.20
C ALA A 204 13.07 -9.36 -2.19
N LEU A 205 11.93 -9.41 -1.51
CA LEU A 205 10.97 -10.50 -1.54
C LEU A 205 9.65 -9.98 -2.11
N VAL A 206 9.25 -10.52 -3.26
CA VAL A 206 7.99 -10.16 -3.93
C VAL A 206 7.02 -11.32 -3.82
N LEU A 207 5.86 -11.08 -3.22
CA LEU A 207 4.88 -12.10 -2.88
C LEU A 207 3.54 -11.78 -3.54
N ASP A 208 2.97 -12.76 -4.24
CA ASP A 208 1.61 -12.68 -4.74
C ASP A 208 0.63 -13.03 -3.61
N THR A 209 -0.15 -12.04 -3.19
CA THR A 209 -1.14 -12.21 -2.13
C THR A 209 -2.45 -12.82 -2.62
N VAL A 210 -2.62 -13.05 -3.93
CA VAL A 210 -3.72 -13.86 -4.46
C VAL A 210 -3.42 -15.33 -4.26
N ALA A 211 -2.18 -15.76 -4.53
CA ALA A 211 -1.74 -17.14 -4.37
C ALA A 211 -1.46 -17.53 -2.91
N LEU A 212 -1.09 -16.56 -2.05
CA LEU A 212 -0.66 -16.82 -0.68
C LEU A 212 -1.68 -16.35 0.35
N SER A 213 -1.99 -17.22 1.32
CA SER A 213 -2.72 -16.81 2.53
C SER A 213 -1.86 -15.84 3.37
N PRO A 214 -2.46 -15.02 4.25
CA PRO A 214 -1.71 -14.16 5.15
C PRO A 214 -0.65 -14.91 6.00
N GLU A 215 -0.96 -16.11 6.44
CA GLU A 215 -0.05 -16.98 7.20
C GLU A 215 1.09 -17.48 6.31
N ALA A 216 0.81 -17.81 5.05
CA ALA A 216 1.83 -18.19 4.08
C ALA A 216 2.77 -17.01 3.75
N VAL A 217 2.23 -15.79 3.62
CA VAL A 217 3.02 -14.56 3.48
C VAL A 217 3.92 -14.37 4.70
N ALA A 218 3.38 -14.48 5.92
CA ALA A 218 4.17 -14.33 7.14
C ALA A 218 5.31 -15.35 7.23
N ARG A 219 5.04 -16.63 6.91
CA ARG A 219 6.07 -17.68 6.86
C ARG A 219 7.16 -17.38 5.83
N ALA A 220 6.78 -16.95 4.62
CA ALA A 220 7.74 -16.60 3.58
C ALA A 220 8.63 -15.43 4.00
N VAL A 221 8.04 -14.38 4.57
CA VAL A 221 8.79 -13.23 5.10
C VAL A 221 9.73 -13.65 6.23
N GLN A 222 9.30 -14.53 7.13
CA GLN A 222 10.13 -15.00 8.24
C GLN A 222 11.32 -15.84 7.76
N ALA A 223 11.09 -16.79 6.85
CA ALA A 223 12.15 -17.63 6.29
C ALA A 223 13.20 -16.76 5.60
N TRP A 224 12.74 -15.88 4.71
CA TRP A 224 13.61 -14.94 4.00
C TRP A 224 14.35 -13.99 4.95
N ALA A 225 13.69 -13.48 5.99
CA ALA A 225 14.32 -12.61 6.96
C ALA A 225 15.43 -13.32 7.74
N GLY A 226 15.22 -14.60 8.09
CA GLY A 226 16.16 -15.42 8.86
C GLY A 226 17.34 -15.98 8.06
N GLU A 227 17.22 -16.11 6.73
CA GLU A 227 18.32 -16.54 5.86
C GLU A 227 19.43 -15.49 5.76
N ALA A 228 19.11 -14.20 5.83
CA ALA A 228 20.11 -13.13 5.77
C ALA A 228 20.86 -12.89 7.10
N GLY A 229 20.52 -13.63 8.16
CA GLY A 229 21.21 -13.60 9.45
C GLY A 229 22.22 -14.73 9.64
N ARG A 230 22.46 -15.56 8.61
CA ARG A 230 23.46 -16.64 8.61
C ARG A 230 24.61 -16.31 7.67
#